data_AF-A0A7W9IMY8-F1
#
_entry.id   AF-A0A7W9IMY8-F1
#
_cell.length_a   1.000
_cell.length_b   1.000
_cell.length_c   1.000
_cell.angle_alpha   90.00
_cell.angle_beta   90.00
_cell.angle_gamma   90.00
#
_symmetry.space_group_name_H-M   'P 1'
#
loop_
_entity.id
_entity.type
_entity.pdbx_description
1 polymer ?
#
loop_
_entity_poly.entity_id
_entity_poly.type
_entity_poly.pdbx_seq_one_letter_code
_entity_poly.pdbx_strand_id
1 'polypeptide(L)'
;MRKKMVLASLAAALSIVSAAPATAAIADFTPAPDTTATDAAFAGTAPACITRDVKSGQVELYNSCSTAMSVRVILDWAPDSDCIHLKRHERFFYNWTIGTYMRVEVC
;
A
#
# COMPACT_ATOMS: atom_id res chain seq x y z
N MET A 1 -8.05 37.04 -2.90
CA MET A 1 -7.33 37.86 -1.90
C MET A 1 -6.00 37.18 -1.58
N ARG A 2 -4.88 37.80 -1.99
CA ARG A 2 -3.52 37.30 -1.73
C ARG A 2 -3.00 38.04 -0.51
N LYS A 3 -2.66 37.33 0.57
CA LYS A 3 -1.85 37.89 1.66
C LYS A 3 -0.60 37.05 1.83
N LYS A 4 0.43 37.44 1.08
CA LYS A 4 1.82 37.05 1.34
C LYS A 4 2.26 37.85 2.57
N MET A 5 2.47 37.18 3.69
CA MET A 5 3.16 37.78 4.83
C MET A 5 4.66 37.57 4.65
N VAL A 6 5.33 38.66 4.29
CA VAL A 6 6.78 38.81 4.35
C VAL A 6 7.10 39.41 5.71
N LEU A 7 7.95 38.74 6.48
CA LEU A 7 8.60 39.30 7.66
C LEU A 7 10.09 39.05 7.53
N ALA A 8 10.81 40.11 7.21
CA ALA A 8 12.26 40.22 7.29
C ALA A 8 12.66 40.65 8.71
N SER A 9 13.81 40.20 9.21
CA SER A 9 14.93 41.09 9.56
C SER A 9 16.10 40.36 10.27
N LEU A 10 17.27 40.96 10.08
CA LEU A 10 18.65 40.60 10.40
C LEU A 10 18.97 40.32 11.88
N ALA A 11 20.02 39.52 12.14
CA ALA A 11 21.18 39.94 12.94
C ALA A 11 22.34 38.92 12.85
N ALA A 12 23.54 39.42 12.59
CA ALA A 12 24.79 38.68 12.53
C ALA A 12 25.42 38.54 13.92
N ALA A 13 26.12 37.43 14.19
CA ALA A 13 27.16 37.34 15.21
C ALA A 13 28.22 36.31 14.82
N LEU A 14 29.46 36.80 14.72
CA LEU A 14 30.69 36.08 14.39
C LEU A 14 31.27 35.47 15.67
N SER A 15 31.70 34.20 15.65
CA SER A 15 32.63 33.65 16.66
C SER A 15 33.40 32.47 16.06
N ILE A 16 34.72 32.61 16.06
CA ILE A 16 35.70 31.66 15.55
C ILE A 16 36.24 30.91 16.78
N VAL A 17 36.15 29.59 16.80
CA VAL A 17 36.87 28.72 17.75
C VAL A 17 37.44 27.54 16.98
N SER A 18 38.76 27.38 17.04
CA SER A 18 39.53 26.25 16.53
C SER A 18 39.89 25.32 17.68
N ALA A 19 39.66 24.01 17.56
CA ALA A 19 40.31 22.99 18.40
C ALA A 19 40.23 21.58 17.78
N ALA A 20 41.40 21.07 17.39
CA ALA A 20 41.93 19.69 17.27
C ALA A 20 41.09 18.50 16.71
N PRO A 21 41.72 17.60 15.92
CA PRO A 21 41.10 16.37 15.47
C PRO A 21 41.18 15.29 16.56
N ALA A 22 40.03 14.82 17.02
CA ALA A 22 39.93 13.56 17.74
C ALA A 22 39.69 12.44 16.72
N THR A 23 40.70 11.58 16.53
CA THR A 23 40.60 10.36 15.72
C THR A 23 39.67 9.38 16.43
N ALA A 24 38.38 9.41 16.09
CA ALA A 24 37.41 8.39 16.49
C ALA A 24 37.32 7.35 15.37
N ALA A 25 37.63 6.09 15.71
CA ALA A 25 37.41 4.96 14.84
C ALA A 25 35.91 4.89 14.49
N ILE A 26 35.58 5.13 13.23
CA ILE A 26 34.26 4.78 12.69
C ILE A 26 34.24 3.26 12.51
N ALA A 27 33.45 2.60 13.35
CA ALA A 27 32.92 1.30 13.02
C ALA A 27 32.18 1.44 11.68
N ASP A 28 32.47 0.55 10.74
CA ASP A 28 31.66 0.35 9.53
C ASP A 28 30.23 0.02 9.97
N PHE A 29 29.40 1.05 10.07
CA PHE A 29 27.96 0.90 9.98
C PHE A 29 27.65 0.85 8.50
N THR A 30 27.73 -0.36 7.94
CA THR A 30 27.03 -0.69 6.69
C THR A 30 25.57 -0.31 6.93
N PRO A 31 25.01 0.68 6.22
CA PRO A 31 23.58 0.87 6.24
C PRO A 31 23.02 -0.41 5.62
N ALA A 32 22.36 -1.23 6.43
CA ALA A 32 21.45 -2.21 5.88
C ALA A 32 20.53 -1.44 4.92
N PRO A 33 20.25 -1.96 3.72
CA PRO A 33 19.26 -1.33 2.88
C PRO A 33 18.00 -1.22 3.71
N ASP A 34 17.60 0.02 4.02
CA ASP A 34 16.24 0.35 4.44
C ASP A 34 15.36 -0.26 3.36
N THR A 35 14.90 -1.47 3.65
CA THR A 35 13.82 -2.08 2.90
C THR A 35 12.66 -1.21 3.27
N THR A 36 12.47 -0.16 2.46
CA THR A 36 11.32 0.71 2.50
C THR A 36 10.12 -0.21 2.66
N ALA A 37 9.55 -0.21 3.86
CA ALA A 37 8.25 -0.80 4.07
C ALA A 37 7.35 -0.13 3.06
N THR A 38 7.07 -0.84 1.96
CA THR A 38 6.08 -0.43 0.98
C THR A 38 4.85 -0.09 1.79
N ASP A 39 4.39 1.15 1.62
CA ASP A 39 3.17 1.71 2.16
C ASP A 39 2.18 0.60 2.57
N ALA A 40 1.73 0.63 3.81
CA ALA A 40 0.53 -0.06 4.25
C ALA A 40 -0.67 0.53 3.48
N ALA A 41 -0.75 0.23 2.19
CA ALA A 41 -1.82 0.61 1.30
C ALA A 41 -3.01 -0.25 1.69
N PHE A 42 -3.95 0.33 2.47
CA PHE A 42 -5.31 -0.18 2.66
C PHE A 42 -5.39 -1.72 2.72
N ALA A 43 -4.77 -2.32 3.75
CA ALA A 43 -4.81 -3.75 4.03
C ALA A 43 -6.28 -4.21 4.12
N GLY A 44 -6.80 -4.72 3.02
CA GLY A 44 -8.22 -4.99 2.87
C GLY A 44 -8.59 -5.07 1.42
N THR A 45 -8.53 -3.99 0.63
CA THR A 45 -9.15 -3.99 -0.72
C THR A 45 -8.22 -4.54 -1.81
N ALA A 46 -8.76 -5.34 -2.73
CA ALA A 46 -8.01 -5.84 -3.89
C ALA A 46 -7.42 -4.70 -4.74
N PRO A 47 -6.21 -4.87 -5.31
CA PRO A 47 -5.60 -3.82 -6.14
C PRO A 47 -6.40 -3.60 -7.42
N ALA A 48 -6.23 -2.43 -8.04
CA ALA A 48 -7.00 -2.00 -9.21
C ALA A 48 -6.86 -2.94 -10.44
N CYS A 49 -5.79 -3.73 -10.51
CA CYS A 49 -5.59 -4.71 -11.56
C CYS A 49 -6.42 -6.00 -11.38
N ILE A 50 -7.11 -6.17 -10.25
CA ILE A 50 -8.17 -7.17 -10.08
C ILE A 50 -9.51 -6.53 -10.41
N THR A 51 -10.03 -6.84 -11.60
CA THR A 51 -11.35 -6.37 -12.02
C THR A 51 -12.42 -7.32 -11.53
N ARG A 52 -13.60 -6.77 -11.21
CA ARG A 52 -14.77 -7.55 -10.80
C ARG A 52 -15.99 -7.16 -11.62
N ASP A 53 -16.76 -8.14 -12.08
CA ASP A 53 -18.09 -7.95 -12.67
C ASP A 53 -19.12 -8.66 -11.79
N VAL A 54 -20.03 -7.90 -11.19
CA VAL A 54 -20.97 -8.39 -10.17
C VAL A 54 -22.36 -8.46 -10.77
N LYS A 55 -22.99 -9.63 -10.64
CA LYS A 55 -24.37 -9.89 -11.00
C LYS A 55 -25.11 -10.48 -9.79
N SER A 56 -26.43 -10.61 -9.89
CA SER A 56 -27.22 -11.21 -8.80
C SER A 56 -26.76 -12.65 -8.54
N GLY A 57 -26.17 -12.91 -7.36
CA GLY A 57 -25.70 -14.24 -6.95
C GLY A 57 -24.37 -14.69 -7.55
N GLN A 58 -23.64 -13.82 -8.25
CA GLN A 58 -22.36 -14.17 -8.86
C GLN A 58 -21.42 -12.96 -8.99
N VAL A 59 -20.12 -13.19 -8.82
CA VAL A 59 -19.07 -12.25 -9.24
C VAL A 59 -18.04 -12.97 -10.10
N GLU A 60 -17.69 -12.35 -11.21
CA GLU A 60 -16.53 -12.73 -12.01
C GLU A 60 -15.33 -11.87 -11.59
N LEU A 61 -14.21 -12.50 -11.25
CA LEU A 61 -12.94 -11.87 -10.97
C LEU A 61 -11.99 -12.11 -12.15
N TYR A 62 -11.25 -11.08 -12.53
CA TYR A 62 -10.19 -11.20 -13.54
C TYR A 62 -8.90 -10.52 -13.06
N ASN A 63 -7.80 -11.27 -13.13
CA ASN A 63 -6.49 -10.76 -12.74
C ASN A 63 -5.73 -10.21 -13.95
N SER A 64 -5.71 -8.88 -14.09
CA SER A 64 -4.89 -8.17 -15.08
C SER A 64 -3.51 -7.75 -14.57
N CYS A 65 -3.18 -8.07 -13.31
CA CYS A 65 -1.88 -7.76 -12.71
C CYS A 65 -0.75 -8.50 -13.43
N SER A 66 0.49 -8.02 -13.26
CA SER A 66 1.69 -8.68 -13.78
C SER A 66 2.04 -9.98 -13.05
N THR A 67 1.41 -10.25 -11.90
CA THR A 67 1.65 -11.42 -11.05
C THR A 67 0.35 -12.11 -10.67
N ALA A 68 0.45 -13.32 -10.14
CA ALA A 68 -0.67 -13.95 -9.45
C ALA A 68 -1.03 -13.15 -8.18
N MET A 69 -2.30 -13.19 -7.80
CA MET A 69 -2.83 -12.51 -6.63
C MET A 69 -3.69 -13.47 -5.83
N SER A 70 -3.62 -13.38 -4.51
CA SER A 70 -4.51 -14.10 -3.61
C SER A 70 -5.62 -13.15 -3.19
N VAL A 71 -6.87 -13.53 -3.48
CA VAL A 71 -8.04 -12.69 -3.26
C VAL A 71 -9.22 -13.49 -2.73
N ARG A 72 -10.12 -12.84 -2.00
CA ARG A 72 -11.39 -13.42 -1.55
C ARG A 72 -12.54 -12.45 -1.75
N VAL A 73 -13.73 -13.00 -1.93
CA VAL A 73 -14.99 -12.25 -2.05
C VAL A 73 -15.59 -12.11 -0.67
N ILE A 74 -15.89 -10.87 -0.30
CA ILE A 74 -16.57 -10.54 0.96
C ILE A 74 -18.06 -10.37 0.68
N LEU A 75 -18.88 -11.08 1.44
CA LEU A 75 -20.33 -10.99 1.37
C LEU A 75 -20.90 -10.38 2.65
N ASP A 76 -21.99 -9.64 2.52
CA ASP A 76 -22.80 -9.22 3.67
C ASP A 76 -23.91 -10.26 3.91
N TRP A 77 -24.16 -10.60 5.17
CA TRP A 77 -25.14 -11.62 5.60
C TRP A 77 -24.91 -13.03 5.02
N ALA A 78 -23.69 -13.36 4.63
CA ALA A 78 -23.28 -14.70 4.20
C ALA A 78 -21.80 -14.94 4.52
N PRO A 79 -21.33 -16.19 4.55
CA PRO A 79 -19.90 -16.48 4.65
C PRO A 79 -19.12 -15.92 3.46
N ASP A 80 -17.93 -15.38 3.73
CA ASP A 80 -16.98 -14.97 2.70
C ASP A 80 -16.50 -16.18 1.89
N SER A 81 -15.94 -15.94 0.70
CA SER A 81 -15.25 -17.00 -0.04
C SER A 81 -13.95 -17.40 0.65
N ASP A 82 -13.46 -18.60 0.32
CA ASP A 82 -12.06 -18.95 0.58
C ASP A 82 -11.10 -17.99 -0.14
N CYS A 83 -9.84 -18.01 0.31
CA CYS A 83 -8.76 -17.31 -0.37
C CYS A 83 -8.41 -18.03 -1.67
N ILE A 84 -8.64 -17.35 -2.80
CA ILE A 84 -8.45 -17.87 -4.14
C ILE A 84 -7.13 -17.34 -4.68
N HIS A 85 -6.27 -18.25 -5.13
CA HIS A 85 -5.04 -17.89 -5.83
C HIS A 85 -5.32 -17.73 -7.33
N LEU A 86 -5.42 -16.48 -7.78
CA LEU A 86 -5.79 -16.13 -9.14
C LEU A 86 -4.53 -15.81 -9.95
N LYS A 87 -4.19 -16.65 -10.94
CA LYS A 87 -3.01 -16.45 -11.80
C LYS A 87 -3.18 -15.23 -12.69
N ARG A 88 -2.06 -14.75 -13.25
CA ARG A 88 -2.07 -13.68 -14.25
C ARG A 88 -2.97 -14.06 -15.43
N HIS A 89 -3.86 -13.15 -15.80
CA HIS A 89 -4.88 -13.29 -16.84
C HIS A 89 -5.90 -14.41 -16.62
N GLU A 90 -6.03 -14.91 -15.40
CA GLU A 90 -7.06 -15.91 -15.05
C GLU A 90 -8.39 -15.22 -14.70
N ARG A 91 -9.48 -15.93 -15.01
CA ARG A 91 -10.85 -15.58 -14.61
C ARG A 91 -11.34 -16.59 -13.58
N PHE A 92 -12.05 -16.11 -12.57
CA PHE A 92 -12.68 -16.94 -11.56
C PHE A 92 -14.11 -16.48 -11.30
N PHE A 93 -15.04 -17.43 -11.19
CA PHE A 93 -16.44 -17.16 -10.90
C PHE A 93 -16.75 -17.65 -9.49
N TYR A 94 -17.24 -16.74 -8.66
CA TYR A 94 -17.76 -17.08 -7.35
C TYR A 94 -19.27 -16.88 -7.34
N ASN A 95 -20.01 -17.90 -6.90
CA ASN A 95 -21.46 -17.89 -6.83
C ASN A 95 -21.90 -17.98 -5.38
N TRP A 96 -22.99 -17.30 -5.03
CA TRP A 96 -23.62 -17.38 -3.72
C TRP A 96 -25.14 -17.40 -3.84
N THR A 97 -25.79 -18.04 -2.87
CA THR A 97 -27.26 -18.17 -2.85
C THR A 97 -27.92 -17.17 -1.89
N ILE A 98 -27.21 -16.76 -0.84
CA ILE A 98 -27.68 -15.86 0.20
C ILE A 98 -26.68 -14.73 0.41
N GLY A 99 -27.14 -13.60 0.93
CA GLY A 99 -26.31 -12.43 1.17
C GLY A 99 -26.10 -11.57 -0.08
N THR A 100 -25.32 -10.51 0.10
CA THR A 100 -25.04 -9.53 -0.96
C THR A 100 -23.54 -9.31 -1.11
N TYR A 101 -23.10 -9.11 -2.35
CA TYR A 101 -21.71 -8.78 -2.63
C TYR A 101 -21.32 -7.46 -1.95
N MET A 102 -20.20 -7.43 -1.22
CA MET A 102 -19.63 -6.20 -0.68
C MET A 102 -18.41 -5.75 -1.48
N ARG A 103 -17.35 -6.56 -1.49
CA ARG A 103 -16.04 -6.20 -2.05
C ARG A 103 -15.19 -7.43 -2.32
N VAL A 104 -14.04 -7.20 -2.95
CA VAL A 104 -12.96 -8.19 -3.07
C VAL A 104 -11.79 -7.69 -2.25
N GLU A 105 -11.21 -8.59 -1.47
CA GLU A 105 -10.07 -8.30 -0.61
C GLU A 105 -8.85 -9.11 -0.97
N VAL A 106 -7.66 -8.60 -0.64
CA VAL A 106 -6.44 -9.39 -0.64
C VAL A 106 -6.39 -10.30 0.58
N CYS A 107 -5.84 -11.49 0.35
CA CYS A 107 -5.37 -12.47 1.32
C CYS A 107 -4.03 -13.00 0.78
#